data_AF-H6RHZ8-F1
#
_entry.id   AF-H6RHZ8-F1
#
_cell.length_a   1.000
_cell.length_b   1.000
_cell.length_c   1.000
_cell.angle_alpha   90.00
_cell.angle_beta   90.00
_cell.angle_gamma   90.00
#
_symmetry.space_group_name_H-M   'P 1'
#
loop_
_entity.id
_entity.type
_entity.pdbx_description
1 polymer ?
#
loop_
_entity_poly.entity_id
_entity_poly.type
_entity_poly.pdbx_seq_one_letter_code
_entity_poly.pdbx_strand_id
1 'polypeptide(L)'
;MKKSLIIFTFLLTFSYVSAQENRSADKRSSRAVALILSEMELSDNQAQFLKKTLYTKYAENSLKIKGKGLSQEEKKAVYKNAFITTRKILREQFSEEDVKSIVKLERQSNKK
;
A
#
# COMPACT_ATOMS: atom_id res chain seq x y z
N MET A 1 -29.55 -21.86 4.26
CA MET A 1 -28.70 -22.82 5.01
C MET A 1 -27.29 -22.26 5.07
N LYS A 2 -26.76 -22.18 6.30
CA LYS A 2 -25.40 -21.79 6.75
C LYS A 2 -24.74 -20.60 6.04
N LYS A 3 -24.88 -19.44 6.69
CA LYS A 3 -24.03 -18.25 6.52
C LYS A 3 -22.58 -18.66 6.86
N SER A 4 -21.74 -18.90 5.87
CA SER A 4 -20.30 -19.01 6.10
C SER A 4 -19.72 -17.60 6.23
N LEU A 5 -19.81 -17.05 7.43
CA LEU A 5 -19.01 -15.89 7.84
C LEU A 5 -17.57 -16.41 8.04
N ILE A 6 -16.81 -16.49 6.95
CA ILE A 6 -15.36 -16.72 7.04
C ILE A 6 -14.76 -15.40 7.52
N ILE A 7 -14.68 -15.23 8.84
CA ILE A 7 -13.89 -14.17 9.46
C ILE A 7 -12.43 -14.61 9.32
N PHE A 8 -11.79 -14.18 8.23
CA PHE A 8 -10.35 -14.35 8.05
C PHE A 8 -9.64 -13.29 8.90
N THR A 9 -9.50 -13.57 10.19
CA THR A 9 -8.69 -12.75 11.11
C THR A 9 -7.21 -12.91 10.77
N PHE A 10 -6.75 -12.21 9.73
CA PHE A 10 -5.35 -12.14 9.35
C PHE A 10 -4.64 -11.12 10.26
N LEU A 11 -4.32 -11.55 11.48
CA LEU A 11 -3.43 -10.82 12.40
C LEU A 11 -1.98 -10.99 11.92
N LEU A 12 -1.63 -10.33 10.81
CA LEU A 12 -0.23 -10.24 10.37
C LEU A 12 0.53 -9.20 11.18
N THR A 13 0.88 -9.52 12.42
CA THR A 13 1.93 -8.80 13.15
C THR A 13 3.30 -9.31 12.71
N PHE A 14 3.69 -8.98 11.47
CA PHE A 14 5.08 -9.12 11.03
C PHE A 14 5.84 -7.85 11.40
N SER A 15 6.71 -7.96 12.40
CA SER A 15 7.64 -6.93 12.84
C SER A 15 8.76 -6.77 11.82
N TYR A 16 8.64 -5.80 10.91
CA TYR A 16 9.76 -5.41 10.05
C TYR A 16 10.64 -4.40 10.79
N VAL A 17 11.86 -4.84 11.15
CA VAL A 17 12.91 -3.99 11.74
C VAL A 17 13.65 -3.24 10.63
N SER A 18 13.54 -1.90 10.60
CA SER A 18 14.67 -0.94 10.51
C SER A 18 14.21 0.52 10.21
N ALA A 19 14.96 1.49 10.77
CA ALA A 19 14.94 2.95 10.57
C ALA A 19 13.62 3.70 10.91
N GLN A 20 13.52 4.16 12.17
CA GLN A 20 12.43 4.99 12.74
C GLN A 20 11.06 4.67 12.15
N GLU A 21 10.46 3.57 12.62
CA GLU A 21 9.15 3.05 12.25
C GLU A 21 8.20 4.18 11.85
N ASN A 22 7.99 4.35 10.53
CA ASN A 22 7.12 5.40 10.04
C ASN A 22 5.68 4.94 10.28
N ARG A 23 5.21 5.15 11.52
CA ARG A 23 3.88 4.72 11.98
C ARG A 23 2.76 5.18 11.06
N SER A 24 2.92 6.33 10.41
CA SER A 24 1.95 6.82 9.43
C SER A 24 1.98 5.99 8.14
N ALA A 25 3.17 5.65 7.63
CA ALA A 25 3.32 4.79 6.47
C ALA A 25 2.81 3.37 6.74
N ASP A 26 3.13 2.82 7.91
CA ASP A 26 2.67 1.48 8.32
C ASP A 26 1.16 1.39 8.50
N LYS A 27 0.55 2.34 9.23
CA LYS A 27 -0.92 2.39 9.36
C LYS A 27 -1.60 2.52 8.01
N ARG A 28 -1.05 3.35 7.12
CA ARG A 28 -1.64 3.61 5.80
C ARG A 28 -1.49 2.41 4.87
N SER A 29 -0.32 1.78 4.81
CA SER A 29 -0.10 0.57 4.01
C SER A 29 -0.94 -0.57 4.54
N SER A 30 -0.99 -0.78 5.86
CA SER A 30 -1.80 -1.84 6.48
C SER A 30 -3.28 -1.67 6.20
N ARG A 31 -3.83 -0.45 6.28
CA ARG A 31 -5.23 -0.17 5.89
C ARG A 31 -5.50 -0.45 4.41
N ALA A 32 -4.59 -0.08 3.52
CA ALA A 32 -4.73 -0.34 2.10
C ALA A 32 -4.68 -1.84 1.78
N VAL A 33 -3.70 -2.55 2.34
CA VAL A 33 -3.54 -3.99 2.18
C VAL A 33 -4.75 -4.74 2.73
N ALA A 34 -5.27 -4.35 3.90
CA ALA A 34 -6.45 -4.98 4.47
C ALA A 34 -7.67 -4.89 3.54
N LEU A 35 -7.91 -3.71 2.94
CA LEU A 35 -8.99 -3.54 1.96
C LEU A 35 -8.73 -4.33 0.67
N ILE A 36 -7.47 -4.41 0.22
CA ILE A 36 -7.15 -5.17 -0.99
C ILE A 36 -7.36 -6.67 -0.76
N LEU A 37 -6.90 -7.20 0.37
CA LEU A 37 -7.06 -8.61 0.72
C LEU A 37 -8.51 -9.00 1.04
N SER A 38 -9.40 -8.04 1.35
CA SER A 38 -10.83 -8.32 1.50
C SER A 38 -11.57 -8.40 0.16
N GLU A 39 -10.99 -7.90 -0.93
CA GLU A 39 -11.63 -7.77 -2.25
C GLU A 39 -10.90 -8.57 -3.36
N MET A 40 -9.70 -9.06 -3.09
CA MET A 40 -8.86 -9.79 -4.04
C MET A 40 -8.26 -11.04 -3.37
N GLU A 41 -8.30 -12.17 -4.08
CA GLU A 41 -7.60 -13.39 -3.68
C GLU A 41 -6.12 -13.30 -4.04
N LEU A 42 -5.27 -13.08 -3.03
CA LEU A 42 -3.82 -12.99 -3.20
C LEU A 42 -3.13 -14.09 -2.40
N SER A 43 -2.04 -14.63 -2.95
CA SER A 43 -1.14 -15.50 -2.17
C SER A 43 -0.45 -14.74 -1.03
N ASP A 44 0.03 -15.45 0.00
CA ASP A 44 0.78 -14.85 1.10
C ASP A 44 2.01 -14.05 0.60
N ASN A 45 2.70 -14.57 -0.40
CA ASN A 45 3.86 -13.89 -1.01
C ASN A 45 3.44 -12.57 -1.68
N GLN A 46 2.32 -12.57 -2.41
CA GLN A 46 1.77 -11.36 -3.02
C GLN A 46 1.30 -10.34 -1.96
N ALA A 47 0.68 -10.81 -0.88
CA ALA A 47 0.26 -9.96 0.24
C ALA A 47 1.46 -9.28 0.93
N GLN A 48 2.53 -10.03 1.20
CA GLN A 48 3.78 -9.50 1.78
C GLN A 48 4.46 -8.50 0.83
N PHE A 49 4.57 -8.85 -0.44
CA PHE A 49 5.13 -7.99 -1.47
C PHE A 49 4.34 -6.68 -1.60
N LEU A 50 3.01 -6.75 -1.61
CA LEU A 50 2.12 -5.59 -1.64
C LEU A 50 2.30 -4.70 -0.41
N LYS A 51 2.34 -5.27 0.81
CA LYS A 51 2.55 -4.52 2.05
C LYS A 51 3.88 -3.77 2.02
N LYS A 52 4.96 -4.44 1.64
CA LYS A 52 6.29 -3.83 1.50
C LYS A 52 6.27 -2.69 0.48
N THR A 53 5.69 -2.93 -0.69
CA THR A 53 5.62 -1.95 -1.78
C THR A 53 4.88 -0.68 -1.36
N LEU A 54 3.69 -0.83 -0.75
CA LEU A 54 2.89 0.33 -0.31
C LEU A 54 3.52 1.04 0.89
N TYR A 55 4.12 0.31 1.83
CA TYR A 55 4.87 0.91 2.94
C TYR A 55 6.00 1.79 2.43
N THR A 56 6.86 1.25 1.56
CA THR A 56 8.00 1.98 0.98
C THR A 56 7.54 3.24 0.26
N LYS A 57 6.50 3.15 -0.58
CA LYS A 57 5.89 4.32 -1.25
C LYS A 57 5.53 5.42 -0.26
N TYR A 58 4.83 5.09 0.83
CA TYR A 58 4.38 6.09 1.79
C TYR A 58 5.54 6.64 2.64
N ALA A 59 6.46 5.80 3.05
CA ALA A 59 7.64 6.20 3.81
C ALA A 59 8.51 7.16 2.99
N GLU A 60 8.83 6.81 1.74
CA GLU A 60 9.63 7.66 0.85
C GLU A 60 8.93 8.98 0.53
N ASN A 61 7.63 8.97 0.24
CA ASN A 61 6.89 10.21 0.00
C ASN A 61 6.95 11.13 1.22
N SER A 62 6.85 10.58 2.42
CA SER A 62 6.99 11.35 3.65
C SER A 62 8.39 11.97 3.77
N LEU A 63 9.44 11.19 3.53
CA LEU A 63 10.84 11.66 3.55
C LEU A 63 11.12 12.77 2.52
N LYS A 64 10.53 12.64 1.32
CA LYS A 64 10.71 13.59 0.21
C LYS A 64 9.93 14.90 0.42
N ILE A 65 8.89 14.91 1.25
CA ILE A 65 7.99 16.07 1.41
C ILE A 65 8.13 16.76 2.77
N LYS A 66 8.20 16.00 3.87
CA LYS A 66 8.10 16.55 5.23
C LYS A 66 9.30 17.43 5.55
N GLY A 67 9.04 18.67 5.96
CA GLY A 67 10.08 19.63 6.35
C GLY A 67 10.94 20.15 5.19
N LYS A 68 10.58 19.85 3.93
CA LYS A 68 11.36 20.25 2.74
C LYS A 68 10.91 21.57 2.10
N GLY A 69 9.90 22.25 2.67
CA GLY A 69 9.45 23.55 2.17
C GLY A 69 8.83 23.53 0.76
N LEU A 70 8.50 22.35 0.22
CA LEU A 70 8.02 22.21 -1.15
C LEU A 70 6.68 22.92 -1.40
N SER A 71 6.57 23.53 -2.58
CA SER A 71 5.33 24.00 -3.17
C SER A 71 4.34 22.84 -3.43
N GLN A 72 3.10 23.18 -3.79
CA GLN A 72 2.10 22.15 -4.10
C GLN A 72 2.44 21.42 -5.40
N GLU A 73 3.03 22.12 -6.36
CA GLU A 73 3.44 21.62 -7.67
C GLU A 73 4.57 20.59 -7.51
N GLU A 74 5.56 20.87 -6.67
CA GLU A 74 6.64 19.93 -6.36
C GLU A 74 6.11 18.71 -5.61
N LYS A 75 5.20 18.89 -4.65
CA LYS A 75 4.54 17.76 -3.96
C LYS A 75 3.79 16.87 -4.95
N LYS A 76 3.03 17.47 -5.89
CA LYS A 76 2.34 16.73 -6.96
C LYS A 76 3.33 15.94 -7.81
N ALA A 77 4.49 16.51 -8.14
CA ALA A 77 5.53 15.80 -8.89
C ALA A 77 6.07 14.58 -8.10
N VAL A 78 6.33 14.72 -6.80
CA VAL A 78 6.73 13.60 -5.93
C VAL A 78 5.67 12.49 -5.96
N TYR A 79 4.39 12.83 -5.76
CA TYR A 79 3.31 11.84 -5.79
C TYR A 79 3.15 11.15 -7.15
N LYS A 80 3.29 11.90 -8.25
CA LYS A 80 3.22 11.36 -9.62
C LYS A 80 4.34 10.36 -9.87
N ASN A 81 5.57 10.70 -9.50
CA ASN A 81 6.72 9.80 -9.64
C ASN A 81 6.56 8.55 -8.79
N ALA A 82 6.15 8.70 -7.53
CA ALA A 82 5.88 7.57 -6.66
C ALA A 82 4.78 6.64 -7.22
N PHE A 83 3.74 7.20 -7.83
CA PHE A 83 2.69 6.42 -8.50
C PHE A 83 3.24 5.60 -9.67
N ILE A 84 4.02 6.22 -10.56
CA ILE A 84 4.61 5.54 -11.72
C ILE A 84 5.55 4.40 -11.27
N THR A 85 6.46 4.68 -10.32
CA THR A 85 7.40 3.70 -9.79
C THR A 85 6.68 2.55 -9.11
N THR A 86 5.69 2.84 -8.26
CA THR A 86 4.88 1.81 -7.58
C THR A 86 4.20 0.91 -8.60
N ARG A 87 3.57 1.49 -9.64
CA ARG A 87 2.89 0.71 -10.67
C ARG A 87 3.86 -0.19 -11.44
N LYS A 88 5.08 0.29 -11.71
CA LYS A 88 6.13 -0.52 -12.33
C LYS A 88 6.51 -1.72 -11.45
N ILE A 89 6.77 -1.49 -10.16
CA ILE A 89 7.12 -2.56 -9.21
C ILE A 89 5.99 -3.59 -9.09
N LEU A 90 4.73 -3.14 -8.97
CA LEU A 90 3.61 -4.07 -8.83
C LEU A 90 3.49 -5.05 -10.01
N ARG A 91 3.85 -4.63 -11.23
CA ARG A 91 3.81 -5.50 -12.42
C ARG A 91 4.79 -6.66 -12.39
N GLU A 92 5.74 -6.68 -11.45
CA GLU A 92 6.65 -7.80 -11.24
C GLU A 92 5.95 -9.02 -10.65
N GLN A 93 4.79 -8.84 -9.99
CA GLN A 93 4.06 -9.89 -9.24
C GLN A 93 2.57 -9.97 -9.57
N PHE A 94 2.05 -9.02 -10.36
CA PHE A 94 0.62 -8.85 -10.62
C PHE A 94 0.37 -8.57 -12.10
N SER A 95 -0.76 -9.05 -12.62
CA SER A 95 -1.22 -8.72 -13.97
C SER A 95 -1.61 -7.23 -14.09
N GLU A 96 -1.74 -6.70 -15.31
CA GLU A 96 -2.21 -5.31 -15.48
C GLU A 96 -3.60 -5.07 -14.87
N GLU A 97 -4.50 -6.05 -14.92
CA GLU A 97 -5.84 -5.92 -14.32
C GLU A 97 -5.78 -5.95 -12.80
N ASP A 98 -4.93 -6.80 -12.22
CA ASP A 98 -4.69 -6.81 -10.77
C ASP A 98 -4.10 -5.48 -10.31
N VAL A 99 -3.11 -4.94 -11.03
CA VAL A 99 -2.50 -3.66 -10.72
C VAL A 99 -3.53 -2.51 -10.77
N LYS A 100 -4.45 -2.52 -11.74
CA LYS A 100 -5.55 -1.54 -11.80
C LYS A 100 -6.46 -1.66 -10.57
N SER A 101 -6.80 -2.88 -10.18
CA SER A 101 -7.65 -3.16 -9.00
C SER A 101 -6.97 -2.74 -7.71
N ILE A 102 -5.69 -3.11 -7.51
CA ILE A 102 -4.85 -2.68 -6.39
C ILE A 102 -4.81 -1.16 -6.27
N VAL A 103 -4.54 -0.45 -7.37
CA VAL A 103 -4.48 1.02 -7.38
C VAL A 103 -5.83 1.64 -7.02
N LYS A 104 -6.93 1.07 -7.53
CA LYS A 104 -8.29 1.54 -7.24
C LYS A 104 -8.60 1.38 -5.75
N LEU A 105 -8.36 0.20 -5.19
CA LEU A 105 -8.61 -0.13 -3.79
C LEU A 105 -7.70 0.67 -2.84
N GLU A 106 -6.42 0.84 -3.19
CA GLU A 106 -5.48 1.70 -2.46
C GLU A 106 -5.97 3.16 -2.38
N ARG A 107 -6.55 3.68 -3.46
CA ARG A 107 -7.15 5.04 -3.45
C ARG A 107 -8.40 5.10 -2.60
N GLN A 108 -9.21 4.05 -2.58
CA GLN A 108 -10.42 3.99 -1.75
C GLN A 108 -10.08 3.90 -0.26
N SER A 109 -9.06 3.15 0.13
CA SER A 109 -8.64 3.02 1.54
C SER A 109 -8.19 4.35 2.16
N ASN A 110 -7.64 5.25 1.31
CA ASN A 110 -7.18 6.58 1.68
C ASN A 110 -8.30 7.63 1.83
N LYS A 111 -9.53 7.31 1.41
CA LYS A 111 -10.71 8.19 1.55
C LYS A 111 -11.51 7.91 2.82
N LYS A 112 -11.32 6.73 3.40
CA LYS A 112 -11.87 6.34 4.70
C LYS A 112 -10.91 6.79 5.80
#